data_AF-A0A2M9TMV9-F1
#
_entry.id   AF-A0A2M9TMV9-F1
#
_cell.length_a   1.000
_cell.length_b   1.000
_cell.length_c   1.000
_cell.angle_alpha   90.00
_cell.angle_beta   90.00
_cell.angle_gamma   90.00
#
_symmetry.space_group_name_H-M   'P 1'
#
loop_
_entity.id
_entity.type
_entity.pdbx_description
1 polymer ?
#
loop_
_entity_poly.entity_id
_entity_poly.type
_entity_poly.pdbx_seq_one_letter_code
_entity_poly.pdbx_strand_id
1 'polypeptide(L)'
;MSKLKLFTIIASLTLTFSFAQKKDYKVTTVAFYNVENLFDTINDPTKYDEAPIMEMSESIRGDVYIKKQKGLAKVIKRIGAELSKNAPAIVGLAEIENFDVLQDLVNEPELKQYNYGIVHYDSPDERGIDVALLYQKGIFKPTHTGRKELIMYRNGSSTKRDYTRDQLYVKGLLDGDEIHFMVNHWPSRGSEEANRIKAAKSSRSVVDSVMSNDPNAKIMMMGDFNDGPYNKSITDHLHAKGKKRQVKSKELYNPFDKLFKRGIGTIAWRDTWDLFDQIMVSKSLITKDYSSYQMYKAGIYNANFLQTSEGKYKGYPFRSFADGGFTGGYSDHFPVYIHLIKEAN
;
A
#
# COMPACT_ATOMS: atom_id res chain seq x y z
N MET A 1 35.44 58.97 -57.21
CA MET A 1 34.52 59.18 -56.07
C MET A 1 33.35 58.20 -56.21
N SER A 2 33.45 56.98 -55.66
CA SER A 2 32.34 56.03 -55.60
C SER A 2 31.82 55.97 -54.16
N LYS A 3 30.54 56.30 -53.97
CA LYS A 3 29.86 56.22 -52.66
C LYS A 3 29.11 54.90 -52.58
N LEU A 4 29.59 53.99 -51.75
CA LEU A 4 28.92 52.73 -51.40
C LEU A 4 27.87 53.04 -50.32
N LYS A 5 26.58 52.86 -50.63
CA LYS A 5 25.48 53.00 -49.66
C LYS A 5 25.32 51.68 -48.91
N LEU A 6 25.67 51.67 -47.63
CA LEU A 6 25.43 50.56 -46.71
C LEU A 6 24.00 50.66 -46.18
N PHE A 7 23.11 49.75 -46.61
CA PHE A 7 21.79 49.58 -46.03
C PHE A 7 21.92 48.66 -44.81
N THR A 8 21.81 49.22 -43.61
CA THR A 8 21.72 48.45 -42.37
C THR A 8 20.28 47.97 -42.19
N ILE A 9 20.03 46.69 -42.46
CA ILE A 9 18.76 46.03 -42.09
C ILE A 9 18.80 45.80 -40.58
N ILE A 10 18.01 46.58 -39.84
CA ILE A 10 17.74 46.34 -38.42
C ILE A 10 16.69 45.22 -38.36
N ALA A 11 17.14 43.99 -38.09
CA ALA A 11 16.26 42.88 -37.78
C ALA A 11 15.72 43.06 -36.36
N SER A 12 14.45 43.44 -36.23
CA SER A 12 13.74 43.47 -34.95
C SER A 12 13.52 42.04 -34.45
N LEU A 13 14.37 41.58 -33.53
CA LEU A 13 14.15 40.36 -32.76
C LEU A 13 12.97 40.59 -31.81
N THR A 14 11.76 40.18 -32.20
CA THR A 14 10.64 40.06 -31.26
C THR A 14 10.89 38.85 -30.37
N LEU A 15 11.39 39.09 -29.15
CA LEU A 15 11.41 38.09 -28.09
C LEU A 15 9.96 37.77 -27.70
N THR A 16 9.43 36.65 -28.20
CA THR A 16 8.19 36.07 -27.69
C THR A 16 8.49 35.41 -26.35
N PHE A 17 8.26 36.12 -25.26
CA PHE A 17 8.21 35.53 -23.93
C PHE A 17 7.00 34.58 -23.87
N SER A 18 7.24 33.30 -24.12
CA SER A 18 6.27 32.24 -23.84
C SER A 18 6.18 32.09 -22.33
N PHE A 19 5.20 32.74 -21.71
CA PHE A 19 4.82 32.44 -20.34
C PHE A 19 4.23 31.03 -20.32
N ALA A 20 5.03 30.03 -19.92
CA ALA A 20 4.51 28.73 -19.59
C ALA A 20 3.51 28.92 -18.44
N GLN A 21 2.23 28.72 -18.71
CA GLN A 21 1.18 28.84 -17.71
C GLN A 21 1.48 27.85 -16.58
N LYS A 22 1.65 28.37 -15.36
CA LYS A 22 1.92 27.55 -14.18
C LYS A 22 0.69 26.66 -13.97
N LYS A 23 0.86 25.36 -14.16
CA LYS A 23 -0.19 24.37 -13.90
C LYS A 23 -0.13 24.00 -12.43
N ASP A 24 -1.25 24.17 -11.73
CA ASP A 24 -1.42 23.68 -10.38
C ASP A 24 -1.86 22.21 -10.41
N TYR A 25 -1.49 21.44 -9.39
CA TYR A 25 -1.77 20.00 -9.32
C TYR A 25 -2.39 19.64 -7.98
N LYS A 26 -3.44 18.82 -8.01
CA LYS A 26 -3.95 18.14 -6.82
C LYS A 26 -3.07 16.95 -6.51
N VAL A 27 -2.60 16.83 -5.27
CA VAL A 27 -1.80 15.70 -4.80
C VAL A 27 -2.63 14.84 -3.85
N THR A 28 -2.65 13.53 -4.09
CA THR A 28 -3.35 12.56 -3.24
C THR A 28 -2.42 11.42 -2.87
N THR A 29 -2.49 10.96 -1.62
CA THR A 29 -1.67 9.85 -1.13
C THR A 29 -2.51 8.57 -1.04
N VAL A 30 -1.96 7.47 -1.56
CA VAL A 30 -2.46 6.10 -1.37
C VAL A 30 -1.39 5.33 -0.61
N ALA A 31 -1.76 4.68 0.48
CA ALA A 31 -0.84 3.99 1.37
C ALA A 31 -1.21 2.52 1.56
N PHE A 32 -0.23 1.73 1.98
CA PHE A 32 -0.42 0.39 2.53
C PHE A 32 0.40 0.23 3.82
N TYR A 33 -0.16 -0.47 4.80
CA TYR A 33 0.52 -0.73 6.07
C TYR A 33 0.10 -2.08 6.67
N ASN A 34 1.04 -3.02 6.84
CA ASN A 34 0.87 -4.14 7.76
C ASN A 34 0.96 -3.58 9.20
N VAL A 35 -0.11 -3.73 9.98
CA VAL A 35 -0.22 -3.12 11.32
C VAL A 35 0.20 -4.04 12.47
N GLU A 36 0.77 -5.20 12.15
CA GLU A 36 1.29 -6.19 13.10
C GLU A 36 0.23 -6.61 14.13
N ASN A 37 -0.67 -7.51 13.74
CA ASN A 37 -1.76 -8.04 14.56
C ASN A 37 -2.54 -6.96 15.33
N LEU A 38 -3.32 -6.14 14.61
CA LEU A 38 -4.35 -5.30 15.24
C LEU A 38 -5.55 -6.17 15.63
N PHE A 39 -5.49 -6.67 16.87
CA PHE A 39 -6.48 -7.54 17.50
C PHE A 39 -7.10 -6.82 18.69
N ASP A 40 -8.34 -7.18 19.01
CA ASP A 40 -9.05 -6.74 20.20
C ASP A 40 -8.57 -7.51 21.44
N THR A 41 -9.37 -7.46 22.51
CA THR A 41 -8.98 -8.00 23.83
C THR A 41 -9.78 -9.24 24.22
N ILE A 42 -10.65 -9.72 23.34
CA ILE A 42 -11.63 -10.78 23.56
C ILE A 42 -11.20 -12.02 22.77
N ASN A 43 -10.85 -13.10 23.48
CA ASN A 43 -10.47 -14.35 22.84
C ASN A 43 -11.66 -15.00 22.11
N ASP A 44 -11.51 -15.24 20.81
CA ASP A 44 -12.44 -16.07 20.02
C ASP A 44 -11.99 -17.55 20.05
N PRO A 45 -12.66 -18.42 20.84
CA PRO A 45 -12.26 -19.82 20.97
C PRO A 45 -12.49 -20.65 19.70
N THR A 46 -13.13 -20.08 18.67
CA THR A 46 -13.39 -20.78 17.40
C THR A 46 -12.28 -20.60 16.36
N LYS A 47 -11.34 -19.68 16.62
CA LYS A 47 -10.20 -19.37 15.75
C LYS A 47 -8.90 -19.72 16.46
N TYR A 48 -7.83 -19.95 15.70
CA TYR A 48 -6.49 -20.03 16.27
C TYR A 48 -5.96 -18.61 16.51
N ASP A 49 -6.57 -17.94 17.48
CA ASP A 49 -6.24 -16.58 17.90
C ASP A 49 -4.95 -16.54 18.75
N GLU A 50 -3.83 -16.95 18.13
CA GLU A 50 -2.49 -16.85 18.70
C GLU A 50 -1.91 -15.44 18.51
N ALA A 51 -2.73 -14.40 18.72
CA ALA A 51 -2.26 -13.03 18.66
C ALA A 51 -1.41 -12.72 19.90
N PRO A 52 -0.30 -11.95 19.77
CA PRO A 52 0.54 -11.60 20.91
C PRO A 52 -0.21 -10.95 22.07
N ILE A 53 -1.30 -10.22 21.81
CA ILE A 53 -2.12 -9.59 22.86
C ILE A 53 -2.85 -10.64 23.73
N MET A 54 -3.17 -11.81 23.19
CA MET A 54 -3.80 -12.92 23.92
C MET A 54 -2.82 -13.69 24.82
N GLU A 55 -1.51 -13.59 24.56
CA GLU A 55 -0.48 -14.13 25.46
C GLU A 55 -0.27 -13.26 26.70
N MET A 56 -0.68 -11.98 26.63
CA MET A 56 -0.51 -11.03 27.72
C MET A 56 -1.55 -11.25 28.83
N SER A 57 -1.24 -10.80 30.05
CA SER A 57 -2.18 -10.88 31.17
C SER A 57 -3.43 -10.06 30.89
N GLU A 58 -4.60 -10.59 31.24
CA GLU A 58 -5.90 -9.94 30.99
C GLU A 58 -5.96 -8.50 31.51
N SER A 59 -5.34 -8.25 32.68
CA SER A 59 -5.27 -6.92 33.31
C SER A 59 -4.60 -5.83 32.48
N ILE A 60 -3.79 -6.17 31.47
CA ILE A 60 -3.04 -5.18 30.68
C ILE A 60 -3.48 -5.09 29.21
N ARG A 61 -4.28 -6.05 28.70
CA ARG A 61 -4.68 -6.10 27.29
C ARG A 61 -5.40 -4.83 26.84
N GLY A 62 -6.31 -4.30 27.67
CA GLY A 62 -7.05 -3.06 27.38
C GLY A 62 -6.13 -1.85 27.18
N ASP A 63 -5.13 -1.68 28.05
CA ASP A 63 -4.18 -0.59 27.94
C ASP A 63 -3.28 -0.72 26.71
N VAL A 64 -2.88 -1.94 26.37
CA VAL A 64 -2.08 -2.24 25.17
C VAL A 64 -2.87 -1.95 23.91
N TYR A 65 -4.12 -2.41 23.83
CA TYR A 65 -5.02 -2.16 22.72
C TYR A 65 -5.18 -0.66 22.45
N ILE A 66 -5.50 0.14 23.49
CA ILE A 66 -5.65 1.59 23.38
C ILE A 66 -4.35 2.26 22.92
N LYS A 67 -3.19 1.83 23.43
CA LYS A 67 -1.89 2.37 23.02
C LYS A 67 -1.59 2.05 21.56
N LYS A 68 -1.87 0.83 21.12
CA LYS A 68 -1.69 0.39 19.73
C LYS A 68 -2.59 1.19 18.78
N GLN A 69 -3.89 1.33 19.10
CA GLN A 69 -4.84 2.13 18.30
C GLN A 69 -4.37 3.58 18.13
N LYS A 70 -4.04 4.26 19.24
CA LYS A 70 -3.49 5.63 19.22
C LYS A 70 -2.19 5.74 18.41
N GLY A 71 -1.31 4.76 18.56
CA GLY A 71 -0.05 4.68 17.83
C GLY A 71 -0.28 4.60 16.33
N LEU A 72 -1.09 3.65 15.87
CA LEU A 72 -1.41 3.44 14.47
C LEU A 72 -2.12 4.66 13.86
N ALA A 73 -3.08 5.26 14.57
CA ALA A 73 -3.77 6.47 14.13
C ALA A 73 -2.79 7.64 13.86
N LYS A 74 -1.84 7.86 14.76
CA LYS A 74 -0.76 8.85 14.60
C LYS A 74 0.12 8.55 13.38
N VAL A 75 0.41 7.29 13.11
CA VAL A 75 1.22 6.88 11.94
C VAL A 75 0.45 7.16 10.66
N ILE A 76 -0.76 6.62 10.53
CA ILE A 76 -1.59 6.72 9.32
C ILE A 76 -1.79 8.17 8.90
N LYS A 77 -2.10 9.07 9.87
CA LYS A 77 -2.25 10.50 9.62
C LYS A 77 -1.06 11.13 8.89
N ARG A 78 0.16 10.65 9.16
CA ARG A 78 1.41 11.27 8.71
C ARG A 78 1.98 10.69 7.43
N ILE A 79 1.51 9.52 6.98
CA ILE A 79 2.02 8.87 5.77
C ILE A 79 1.81 9.78 4.56
N GLY A 80 2.91 10.21 3.93
CA GLY A 80 2.88 11.08 2.74
C GLY A 80 2.33 12.50 2.97
N ALA A 81 1.93 12.86 4.20
CA ALA A 81 1.25 14.12 4.49
C ALA A 81 2.10 15.37 4.20
N GLU A 82 3.43 15.24 4.16
CA GLU A 82 4.34 16.33 3.84
C GLU A 82 4.06 16.94 2.45
N LEU A 83 3.78 16.09 1.45
CA LEU A 83 3.49 16.55 0.09
C LEU A 83 1.99 16.74 -0.15
N SER A 84 1.14 15.80 0.28
CA SER A 84 -0.31 15.87 0.05
C SER A 84 -1.02 16.90 0.92
N LYS A 85 -0.38 17.36 2.00
CA LYS A 85 -1.00 18.22 3.04
C LYS A 85 -2.30 17.64 3.62
N ASN A 86 -2.47 16.33 3.50
CA ASN A 86 -3.61 15.55 3.98
C ASN A 86 -3.11 14.14 4.34
N ALA A 87 -3.80 13.46 5.25
CA ALA A 87 -3.63 12.03 5.47
C ALA A 87 -3.95 11.24 4.17
N PRO A 88 -3.51 9.98 4.03
CA PRO A 88 -3.79 9.21 2.83
C PRO A 88 -5.28 9.10 2.54
N ALA A 89 -5.69 9.37 1.30
CA ALA A 89 -7.09 9.22 0.90
C ALA A 89 -7.53 7.76 0.91
N ILE A 90 -6.59 6.84 0.68
CA ILE A 90 -6.77 5.38 0.71
C ILE A 90 -5.65 4.77 1.54
N VAL A 91 -5.98 3.83 2.42
CA VAL A 91 -5.03 3.03 3.19
C VAL A 91 -5.44 1.56 3.09
N GLY A 92 -4.65 0.74 2.42
CA GLY A 92 -4.74 -0.71 2.56
C GLY A 92 -4.09 -1.16 3.85
N LEU A 93 -4.71 -2.08 4.58
CA LEU A 93 -4.20 -2.64 5.82
C LEU A 93 -4.13 -4.17 5.75
N ALA A 94 -3.19 -4.75 6.47
CA ALA A 94 -3.07 -6.19 6.70
C ALA A 94 -2.86 -6.48 8.19
N GLU A 95 -3.17 -7.70 8.61
CA GLU A 95 -3.13 -8.15 10.01
C GLU A 95 -4.20 -7.49 10.88
N ILE A 96 -5.43 -7.51 10.35
CA ILE A 96 -6.63 -7.03 11.01
C ILE A 96 -7.42 -8.23 11.52
N GLU A 97 -7.87 -8.21 12.77
CA GLU A 97 -8.68 -9.31 13.28
C GLU A 97 -10.14 -9.26 12.81
N ASN A 98 -10.76 -8.09 12.91
CA ASN A 98 -12.20 -7.93 12.65
C ASN A 98 -12.58 -6.48 12.31
N PHE A 99 -13.87 -6.26 12.08
CA PHE A 99 -14.39 -4.93 11.74
C PHE A 99 -14.32 -3.94 12.91
N ASP A 100 -14.50 -4.40 14.15
CA ASP A 100 -14.61 -3.52 15.31
C ASP A 100 -13.26 -2.84 15.63
N VAL A 101 -12.15 -3.56 15.48
CA VAL A 101 -10.81 -2.94 15.62
C VAL A 101 -10.55 -1.85 14.58
N LEU A 102 -11.11 -1.97 13.37
CA LEU A 102 -11.04 -0.92 12.35
C LEU A 102 -11.93 0.27 12.72
N GLN A 103 -13.11 0.00 13.29
CA GLN A 103 -14.06 1.03 13.71
C GLN A 103 -13.48 1.89 14.84
N ASP A 104 -12.78 1.27 15.78
CA ASP A 104 -12.04 1.96 16.83
C ASP A 104 -10.89 2.79 16.24
N LEU A 105 -10.09 2.21 15.34
CA LEU A 105 -8.95 2.88 14.71
C LEU A 105 -9.38 4.17 13.98
N VAL A 106 -10.43 4.12 13.16
CA VAL A 106 -10.87 5.30 12.40
C VAL A 106 -11.51 6.38 13.28
N ASN A 107 -11.93 6.03 14.49
CA ASN A 107 -12.53 6.94 15.46
C ASN A 107 -11.52 7.54 16.45
N GLU A 108 -10.26 7.09 16.44
CA GLU A 108 -9.18 7.71 17.21
C GLU A 108 -9.08 9.22 16.89
N PRO A 109 -8.78 10.10 17.88
CA PRO A 109 -8.80 11.55 17.70
C PRO A 109 -7.94 12.06 16.52
N GLU A 110 -6.82 11.38 16.24
CA GLU A 110 -5.93 11.74 15.13
C GLU A 110 -6.55 11.45 13.75
N LEU A 111 -7.47 10.49 13.63
CA LEU A 111 -8.08 10.06 12.36
C LEU A 111 -9.53 10.50 12.17
N LYS A 112 -10.28 10.72 13.26
CA LYS A 112 -11.72 11.02 13.23
C LYS A 112 -12.10 12.16 12.28
N GLN A 113 -11.27 13.20 12.19
CA GLN A 113 -11.50 14.36 11.32
C GLN A 113 -11.51 14.03 9.81
N TYR A 114 -10.85 12.95 9.39
CA TYR A 114 -10.76 12.55 7.98
C TYR A 114 -11.95 11.71 7.52
N ASN A 115 -12.85 11.33 8.44
CA ASN A 115 -14.09 10.59 8.17
C ASN A 115 -13.85 9.38 7.25
N TYR A 116 -12.98 8.47 7.68
CA TYR A 116 -12.70 7.24 6.95
C TYR A 116 -13.94 6.34 6.90
N GLY A 117 -14.19 5.74 5.75
CA GLY A 117 -15.01 4.55 5.57
C GLY A 117 -14.13 3.31 5.53
N ILE A 118 -14.76 2.16 5.75
CA ILE A 118 -14.10 0.86 5.85
C ILE A 118 -14.68 -0.07 4.79
N VAL A 119 -13.82 -0.81 4.09
CA VAL A 119 -14.18 -2.02 3.36
C VAL A 119 -13.40 -3.18 3.98
N HIS A 120 -14.12 -4.15 4.53
CA HIS A 120 -13.58 -5.30 5.25
C HIS A 120 -14.50 -6.51 5.04
N TYR A 121 -13.92 -7.70 5.05
CA TYR A 121 -14.63 -8.97 4.99
C TYR A 121 -13.86 -10.03 5.77
N ASP A 122 -14.56 -10.81 6.59
CA ASP A 122 -13.95 -11.93 7.31
C ASP A 122 -13.49 -13.00 6.32
N SER A 123 -12.20 -13.32 6.31
CA SER A 123 -11.63 -14.35 5.45
C SER A 123 -11.63 -15.72 6.15
N PRO A 124 -11.43 -16.83 5.41
CA PRO A 124 -11.39 -18.15 6.03
C PRO A 124 -10.05 -18.43 6.74
N ASP A 125 -9.14 -17.46 6.86
CA ASP A 125 -7.83 -17.66 7.49
C ASP A 125 -7.96 -18.25 8.90
N GLU A 126 -7.20 -19.31 9.16
CA GLU A 126 -7.32 -20.09 10.39
C GLU A 126 -6.92 -19.28 11.64
N ARG A 127 -6.13 -18.21 11.47
CA ARG A 127 -5.71 -17.28 12.54
C ARG A 127 -6.67 -16.10 12.71
N GLY A 128 -7.72 -15.99 11.88
CA GLY A 128 -8.64 -14.86 11.91
C GLY A 128 -8.03 -13.55 11.42
N ILE A 129 -7.01 -13.61 10.56
CA ILE A 129 -6.35 -12.41 10.05
C ILE A 129 -6.93 -12.00 8.71
N ASP A 130 -7.23 -10.73 8.56
CA ASP A 130 -7.80 -10.14 7.36
C ASP A 130 -6.99 -8.96 6.81
N VAL A 131 -7.43 -8.52 5.64
CA VAL A 131 -7.02 -7.27 5.00
C VAL A 131 -8.20 -6.31 4.94
N ALA A 132 -7.90 -5.01 4.97
CA ALA A 132 -8.92 -3.97 4.92
C ALA A 132 -8.52 -2.83 3.99
N LEU A 133 -9.49 -2.03 3.58
CA LEU A 133 -9.26 -0.75 2.91
C LEU A 133 -10.00 0.36 3.65
N LEU A 134 -9.24 1.30 4.20
CA LEU A 134 -9.75 2.57 4.71
C LEU A 134 -9.76 3.60 3.59
N TYR A 135 -10.82 4.41 3.51
CA TYR A 135 -10.91 5.47 2.51
C TYR A 135 -11.55 6.74 3.06
N GLN A 136 -11.03 7.93 2.76
CA GLN A 136 -11.68 9.18 3.15
C GLN A 136 -12.96 9.35 2.32
N LYS A 137 -14.13 9.33 2.97
CA LYS A 137 -15.45 9.34 2.30
C LYS A 137 -15.68 10.56 1.40
N GLY A 138 -15.05 11.70 1.73
CA GLY A 138 -15.12 12.92 0.93
C GLY A 138 -14.28 12.92 -0.34
N ILE A 139 -13.38 11.95 -0.50
CA ILE A 139 -12.41 11.88 -1.63
C ILE A 139 -12.67 10.62 -2.47
N PHE A 140 -12.98 9.50 -1.83
CA PHE A 140 -13.23 8.23 -2.50
C PHE A 140 -14.65 7.72 -2.25
N LYS A 141 -15.30 7.30 -3.34
CA LYS A 141 -16.62 6.66 -3.30
C LYS A 141 -16.53 5.25 -3.90
N PRO A 142 -16.55 4.19 -3.08
CA PRO A 142 -16.65 2.83 -3.58
C PRO A 142 -17.91 2.66 -4.43
N THR A 143 -17.77 2.00 -5.58
CA THR A 143 -18.87 1.63 -6.48
C THR A 143 -19.06 0.12 -6.55
N HIS A 144 -18.02 -0.64 -6.19
CA HIS A 144 -18.09 -2.09 -6.06
C HIS A 144 -17.01 -2.59 -5.09
N THR A 145 -17.34 -3.58 -4.28
CA THR A 145 -16.43 -4.23 -3.35
C THR A 145 -16.61 -5.74 -3.43
N GLY A 146 -15.55 -6.49 -3.24
CA GLY A 146 -15.58 -7.94 -3.23
C GLY A 146 -14.25 -8.52 -2.76
N ARG A 147 -14.17 -9.84 -2.73
CA ARG A 147 -12.98 -10.55 -2.29
C ARG A 147 -12.70 -11.73 -3.21
N LYS A 148 -11.43 -12.06 -3.36
CA LYS A 148 -10.96 -13.23 -4.10
C LYS A 148 -10.32 -14.20 -3.13
N GLU A 149 -11.00 -15.31 -2.91
CA GLU A 149 -10.51 -16.38 -2.07
C GLU A 149 -9.28 -17.06 -2.68
N LEU A 150 -8.27 -17.29 -1.83
CA LEU A 150 -7.05 -18.00 -2.20
C LEU A 150 -7.20 -19.49 -1.84
N ILE A 151 -7.43 -20.31 -2.87
CA ILE A 151 -7.56 -21.76 -2.68
C ILE A 151 -6.18 -22.42 -2.62
N MET A 152 -5.85 -22.99 -1.46
CA MET A 152 -4.63 -23.76 -1.23
C MET A 152 -4.93 -25.11 -0.59
N TYR A 153 -3.94 -25.99 -0.64
CA TYR A 153 -4.02 -27.33 -0.08
C TYR A 153 -2.67 -27.70 0.55
N ARG A 154 -2.73 -28.41 1.68
CA ARG A 154 -1.55 -28.79 2.48
C ARG A 154 -0.73 -29.88 1.79
N ASN A 155 0.59 -29.71 1.75
CA ASN A 155 1.58 -30.73 1.33
C ASN A 155 1.25 -31.44 -0.01
N GLY A 156 0.73 -30.71 -1.00
CA GLY A 156 0.41 -31.27 -2.32
C GLY A 156 -0.81 -32.20 -2.34
N SER A 157 -1.57 -32.30 -1.25
CA SER A 157 -2.86 -32.97 -1.22
C SER A 157 -3.86 -32.26 -2.14
N SER A 158 -4.75 -33.00 -2.81
CA SER A 158 -5.89 -32.42 -3.54
C SER A 158 -7.15 -32.27 -2.68
N THR A 159 -7.14 -32.77 -1.44
CA THR A 159 -8.34 -32.86 -0.59
C THR A 159 -8.19 -32.12 0.74
N LYS A 160 -6.97 -31.97 1.26
CA LYS A 160 -6.72 -31.25 2.52
C LYS A 160 -6.55 -29.77 2.26
N ARG A 161 -7.67 -29.05 2.32
CA ARG A 161 -7.70 -27.59 2.17
C ARG A 161 -6.82 -26.90 3.21
N ASP A 162 -6.10 -25.87 2.76
CA ASP A 162 -5.30 -24.98 3.58
C ASP A 162 -5.94 -23.60 3.50
N TYR A 163 -6.59 -23.18 4.59
CA TYR A 163 -7.34 -21.94 4.60
C TYR A 163 -6.44 -20.75 4.90
N THR A 164 -6.68 -19.64 4.22
CA THR A 164 -5.84 -18.44 4.32
C THR A 164 -6.62 -17.20 3.94
N ARG A 165 -5.94 -16.05 4.00
CA ARG A 165 -6.48 -14.73 3.74
C ARG A 165 -7.03 -14.59 2.33
N ASP A 166 -8.16 -13.92 2.25
CA ASP A 166 -8.72 -13.44 1.00
C ASP A 166 -7.93 -12.23 0.48
N GLN A 167 -8.04 -11.99 -0.83
CA GLN A 167 -7.53 -10.77 -1.45
C GLN A 167 -8.70 -9.80 -1.68
N LEU A 168 -8.64 -8.64 -1.04
CA LEU A 168 -9.70 -7.64 -1.14
C LEU A 168 -9.63 -6.91 -2.47
N TYR A 169 -10.79 -6.71 -3.10
CA TYR A 169 -10.95 -5.93 -4.33
C TYR A 169 -11.97 -4.80 -4.11
N VAL A 170 -11.57 -3.58 -4.46
CA VAL A 170 -12.42 -2.38 -4.36
C VAL A 170 -12.31 -1.58 -5.65
N LYS A 171 -13.45 -1.26 -6.26
CA LYS A 171 -13.57 -0.31 -7.35
C LYS A 171 -14.32 0.92 -6.87
N GLY A 172 -13.90 2.11 -7.28
CA GLY A 172 -14.62 3.33 -6.95
C GLY A 172 -14.06 4.56 -7.65
N LEU A 173 -14.62 5.71 -7.28
CA LEU A 173 -14.25 7.01 -7.83
C LEU A 173 -13.37 7.77 -6.84
N LEU A 174 -12.09 8.02 -7.19
CA LEU A 174 -11.16 8.85 -6.43
C LEU A 174 -11.15 10.27 -7.02
N ASP A 175 -11.84 11.19 -6.36
CA ASP A 175 -12.12 12.54 -6.89
C ASP A 175 -12.65 12.51 -8.34
N GLY A 176 -13.54 11.57 -8.64
CA GLY A 176 -14.14 11.38 -9.97
C GLY A 176 -13.40 10.42 -10.90
N ASP A 177 -12.16 10.03 -10.60
CA ASP A 177 -11.41 9.05 -11.39
C ASP A 177 -11.78 7.62 -11.00
N GLU A 178 -12.21 6.78 -11.93
CA GLU A 178 -12.41 5.35 -11.64
C GLU A 178 -11.05 4.66 -11.41
N ILE A 179 -10.90 4.05 -10.24
CA ILE A 179 -9.70 3.33 -9.82
C ILE A 179 -10.10 2.01 -9.16
N HIS A 180 -9.29 0.99 -9.42
CA HIS A 180 -9.37 -0.33 -8.84
C HIS A 180 -8.23 -0.52 -7.84
N PHE A 181 -8.55 -1.00 -6.65
CA PHE A 181 -7.61 -1.33 -5.59
C PHE A 181 -7.70 -2.82 -5.30
N MET A 182 -6.53 -3.43 -5.11
CA MET A 182 -6.43 -4.77 -4.53
C MET A 182 -5.52 -4.71 -3.31
N VAL A 183 -5.99 -5.22 -2.17
CA VAL A 183 -5.21 -5.30 -0.92
C VAL A 183 -4.89 -6.76 -0.64
N ASN A 184 -3.62 -7.05 -0.36
CA ASN A 184 -3.10 -8.41 -0.25
C ASN A 184 -2.30 -8.59 1.04
N HIS A 185 -2.39 -9.79 1.60
CA HIS A 185 -1.45 -10.31 2.58
C HIS A 185 -1.12 -11.76 2.23
N TRP A 186 -0.03 -11.97 1.48
CA TRP A 186 0.31 -13.28 0.93
C TRP A 186 0.89 -14.23 2.01
N PRO A 187 0.87 -15.55 1.76
CA PRO A 187 1.45 -16.53 2.66
C PRO A 187 2.89 -16.19 3.07
N SER A 188 3.23 -16.37 4.34
CA SER A 188 4.52 -15.98 4.88
C SER A 188 5.67 -16.79 4.29
N ARG A 189 6.91 -16.31 4.46
CA ARG A 189 8.11 -17.06 4.07
C ARG A 189 8.38 -18.32 4.91
N GLY A 190 7.63 -18.53 6.00
CA GLY A 190 7.60 -19.83 6.69
C GLY A 190 6.88 -20.92 5.89
N SER A 191 6.12 -20.54 4.85
CA SER A 191 5.47 -21.46 3.91
C SER A 191 6.23 -21.59 2.59
N GLU A 192 5.90 -22.64 1.83
CA GLU A 192 6.47 -22.93 0.50
C GLU A 192 6.34 -21.75 -0.48
N GLU A 193 7.38 -21.47 -1.26
CA GLU A 193 7.36 -20.45 -2.33
C GLU A 193 6.18 -20.63 -3.28
N ALA A 194 5.80 -21.90 -3.55
CA ALA A 194 4.67 -22.25 -4.39
C ALA A 194 3.34 -21.62 -3.92
N ASN A 195 3.15 -21.41 -2.62
CA ASN A 195 1.94 -20.77 -2.08
C ASN A 195 1.89 -19.27 -2.43
N ARG A 196 3.02 -18.57 -2.36
CA ARG A 196 3.12 -17.18 -2.83
C ARG A 196 2.92 -17.07 -4.34
N ILE A 197 3.39 -18.05 -5.13
CA ILE A 197 3.10 -18.12 -6.56
C ILE A 197 1.60 -18.32 -6.84
N LYS A 198 0.90 -19.16 -6.05
CA LYS A 198 -0.57 -19.31 -6.16
C LYS A 198 -1.28 -18.00 -5.83
N ALA A 199 -0.86 -17.30 -4.77
CA ALA A 199 -1.39 -16.00 -4.40
C ALA A 199 -1.21 -14.97 -5.53
N ALA A 200 -0.01 -14.92 -6.13
CA ALA A 200 0.27 -14.06 -7.28
C ALA A 200 -0.61 -14.34 -8.50
N LYS A 201 -0.82 -15.62 -8.82
CA LYS A 201 -1.73 -16.03 -9.92
C LYS A 201 -3.17 -15.65 -9.64
N SER A 202 -3.62 -15.79 -8.38
CA SER A 202 -4.95 -15.34 -7.95
C SER A 202 -5.10 -13.82 -8.16
N SER A 203 -4.14 -13.03 -7.69
CA SER A 203 -4.13 -11.57 -7.87
C SER A 203 -4.10 -11.19 -9.36
N ARG A 204 -3.25 -11.87 -10.14
CA ARG A 204 -3.12 -11.67 -11.60
C ARG A 204 -4.44 -11.93 -12.32
N SER A 205 -5.20 -12.96 -11.93
CA SER A 205 -6.50 -13.27 -12.55
C SER A 205 -7.52 -12.14 -12.40
N VAL A 206 -7.50 -11.42 -11.28
CA VAL A 206 -8.36 -10.24 -11.07
C VAL A 206 -7.90 -9.09 -11.96
N VAL A 207 -6.58 -8.83 -12.04
CA VAL A 207 -6.02 -7.82 -12.96
C VAL A 207 -6.41 -8.12 -14.42
N ASP A 208 -6.29 -9.38 -14.84
CA ASP A 208 -6.65 -9.82 -16.19
C ASP A 208 -8.14 -9.63 -16.47
N SER A 209 -9.01 -9.96 -15.51
CA SER A 209 -10.47 -9.78 -15.62
C SER A 209 -10.87 -8.31 -15.70
N VAL A 210 -10.24 -7.44 -14.91
CA VAL A 210 -10.47 -5.99 -15.00
C VAL A 210 -10.01 -5.47 -16.36
N MET A 211 -8.81 -5.84 -16.79
CA MET A 211 -8.21 -5.35 -18.04
C MET A 211 -8.79 -5.99 -19.31
N SER A 212 -9.55 -7.08 -19.20
CA SER A 212 -10.34 -7.61 -20.33
C SER A 212 -11.58 -6.76 -20.59
N ASN A 213 -12.16 -6.16 -19.55
CA ASN A 213 -13.31 -5.26 -19.66
C ASN A 213 -12.89 -3.84 -20.01
N ASP A 214 -11.81 -3.34 -19.39
CA ASP A 214 -11.21 -2.04 -19.69
C ASP A 214 -9.69 -2.16 -19.79
N PRO A 215 -9.12 -2.20 -21.02
CA PRO A 215 -7.68 -2.25 -21.23
C PRO A 215 -6.90 -1.07 -20.63
N ASN A 216 -7.57 0.05 -20.34
CA ASN A 216 -6.99 1.25 -19.76
C ASN A 216 -7.27 1.40 -18.27
N ALA A 217 -7.82 0.38 -17.60
CA ALA A 217 -8.15 0.44 -16.18
C ALA A 217 -6.96 0.89 -15.31
N LYS A 218 -7.24 1.83 -14.41
CA LYS A 218 -6.28 2.27 -13.37
C LYS A 218 -6.35 1.31 -12.20
N ILE A 219 -5.34 0.46 -12.05
CA ILE A 219 -5.29 -0.58 -11.02
C ILE A 219 -4.12 -0.30 -10.10
N MET A 220 -4.35 -0.37 -8.79
CA MET A 220 -3.32 -0.33 -7.75
C MET A 220 -3.38 -1.63 -6.95
N MET A 221 -2.33 -2.44 -7.10
CA MET A 221 -2.12 -3.67 -6.37
C MET A 221 -1.22 -3.37 -5.17
N MET A 222 -1.76 -3.40 -3.97
CA MET A 222 -1.02 -3.12 -2.74
C MET A 222 -1.09 -4.28 -1.76
N GLY A 223 -0.13 -4.36 -0.86
CA GLY A 223 -0.11 -5.44 0.13
C GLY A 223 1.25 -5.70 0.73
N ASP A 224 1.21 -6.58 1.73
CA ASP A 224 2.35 -7.35 2.19
C ASP A 224 2.40 -8.61 1.33
N PHE A 225 3.34 -8.64 0.40
CA PHE A 225 3.49 -9.75 -0.53
C PHE A 225 4.33 -10.89 0.04
N ASN A 226 4.95 -10.74 1.22
CA ASN A 226 5.94 -11.68 1.77
C ASN A 226 7.08 -12.04 0.78
N ASP A 227 7.22 -11.27 -0.29
CA ASP A 227 8.18 -11.43 -1.37
C ASP A 227 8.60 -10.04 -1.84
N GLY A 228 9.90 -9.89 -2.10
CA GLY A 228 10.49 -8.68 -2.60
C GLY A 228 10.19 -8.44 -4.09
N PRO A 229 10.49 -7.23 -4.61
CA PRO A 229 10.23 -6.87 -6.00
C PRO A 229 11.01 -7.70 -7.04
N TYR A 230 11.93 -8.55 -6.58
CA TYR A 230 12.80 -9.42 -7.36
C TYR A 230 12.34 -10.90 -7.40
N ASN A 231 11.36 -11.29 -6.58
CA ASN A 231 10.87 -12.66 -6.52
C ASN A 231 9.97 -13.00 -7.72
N LYS A 232 9.94 -14.28 -8.12
CA LYS A 232 9.19 -14.80 -9.28
C LYS A 232 7.68 -14.56 -9.17
N SER A 233 7.14 -14.63 -7.95
CA SER A 233 5.74 -14.29 -7.67
C SER A 233 5.39 -12.88 -8.19
N ILE A 234 6.27 -11.91 -7.99
CA ILE A 234 6.11 -10.52 -8.42
C ILE A 234 6.47 -10.33 -9.90
N THR A 235 7.59 -10.87 -10.36
CA THR A 235 8.09 -10.61 -11.72
C THR A 235 7.41 -11.45 -12.80
N ASP A 236 7.29 -12.75 -12.54
CA ASP A 236 6.96 -13.77 -13.55
C ASP A 236 5.49 -14.17 -13.48
N HIS A 237 4.84 -14.04 -12.32
CA HIS A 237 3.43 -14.43 -12.14
C HIS A 237 2.49 -13.23 -12.04
N LEU A 238 2.87 -12.17 -11.34
CA LEU A 238 2.09 -10.93 -11.30
C LEU A 238 2.35 -10.02 -12.50
N HIS A 239 3.44 -10.29 -13.23
CA HIS A 239 3.91 -9.52 -14.39
C HIS A 239 4.26 -8.06 -14.05
N ALA A 240 4.86 -7.83 -12.89
CA ALA A 240 5.29 -6.50 -12.48
C ALA A 240 6.72 -6.20 -12.94
N LYS A 241 6.95 -4.99 -13.50
CA LYS A 241 8.27 -4.55 -13.98
C LYS A 241 8.78 -3.36 -13.18
N GLY A 242 10.07 -3.40 -12.81
CA GLY A 242 10.72 -2.31 -12.06
C GLY A 242 11.05 -1.05 -12.86
N LYS A 243 11.02 -1.12 -14.20
CA LYS A 243 11.32 0.03 -15.10
C LYS A 243 10.08 0.41 -15.90
N LYS A 244 9.61 1.65 -15.76
CA LYS A 244 8.43 2.18 -16.50
C LYS A 244 8.44 1.86 -18.00
N ARG A 245 9.60 2.03 -18.66
CA ARG A 245 9.77 1.76 -20.11
C ARG A 245 9.60 0.30 -20.54
N GLN A 246 9.72 -0.64 -19.59
CA GLN A 246 9.58 -2.07 -19.88
C GLN A 246 8.15 -2.57 -19.68
N VAL A 247 7.26 -1.74 -19.13
CA VAL A 247 5.88 -2.11 -18.83
C VAL A 247 5.08 -2.16 -20.13
N LYS A 248 4.67 -3.37 -20.52
CA LYS A 248 3.82 -3.61 -21.69
C LYS A 248 2.36 -3.32 -21.36
N SER A 249 1.51 -3.35 -22.39
CA SER A 249 0.06 -3.32 -22.17
C SER A 249 -0.36 -4.46 -21.26
N LYS A 250 -1.27 -4.19 -20.32
CA LYS A 250 -1.75 -5.11 -19.28
C LYS A 250 -0.74 -5.54 -18.21
N GLU A 251 0.49 -5.05 -18.22
CA GLU A 251 1.47 -5.31 -17.15
C GLU A 251 1.38 -4.26 -16.03
N LEU A 252 1.99 -4.58 -14.88
CA LEU A 252 2.11 -3.67 -13.74
C LEU A 252 3.50 -3.03 -13.69
N TYR A 253 3.54 -1.79 -13.22
CA TYR A 253 4.76 -1.10 -12.83
C TYR A 253 4.96 -1.24 -11.32
N ASN A 254 6.15 -1.70 -10.92
CA ASN A 254 6.55 -1.76 -9.53
C ASN A 254 7.58 -0.66 -9.21
N PRO A 255 7.18 0.45 -8.57
CA PRO A 255 8.12 1.52 -8.23
C PRO A 255 9.05 1.17 -7.05
N PHE A 256 8.75 0.12 -6.30
CA PHE A 256 9.52 -0.29 -5.12
C PHE A 256 10.78 -1.07 -5.49
N ASP A 257 10.89 -1.62 -6.70
CA ASP A 257 12.14 -2.20 -7.24
C ASP A 257 13.33 -1.22 -7.15
N LYS A 258 13.09 0.06 -7.45
CA LYS A 258 14.13 1.10 -7.37
C LYS A 258 14.50 1.43 -5.92
N LEU A 259 13.55 1.35 -4.98
CA LEU A 259 13.80 1.60 -3.56
C LEU A 259 14.60 0.45 -2.95
N PHE A 260 14.22 -0.80 -3.26
CA PHE A 260 14.96 -1.98 -2.84
C PHE A 260 16.42 -1.97 -3.34
N LYS A 261 16.64 -1.65 -4.62
CA LYS A 261 18.01 -1.53 -5.18
C LYS A 261 18.89 -0.45 -4.54
N ARG A 262 18.29 0.47 -3.78
CA ARG A 262 19.01 1.47 -2.98
C ARG A 262 19.26 1.01 -1.54
N GLY A 263 18.93 -0.25 -1.21
CA GLY A 263 19.06 -0.83 0.12
C GLY A 263 17.95 -0.41 1.10
N ILE A 264 16.80 0.09 0.60
CA ILE A 264 15.69 0.51 1.45
C ILE A 264 14.66 -0.61 1.49
N GLY A 265 14.38 -1.14 2.68
CA GLY A 265 13.38 -2.18 2.94
C GLY A 265 12.21 -1.68 3.78
N THR A 266 11.21 -2.54 3.94
CA THR A 266 10.03 -2.32 4.78
C THR A 266 10.06 -3.21 6.03
N ILE A 267 10.80 -4.32 5.98
CA ILE A 267 11.01 -5.26 7.07
C ILE A 267 12.50 -5.60 7.17
N ALA A 268 12.96 -5.92 8.38
CA ALA A 268 14.33 -6.36 8.62
C ALA A 268 14.35 -7.63 9.48
N TRP A 269 15.08 -8.65 9.03
CA TRP A 269 15.24 -9.92 9.74
C TRP A 269 16.67 -10.45 9.56
N ARG A 270 17.30 -10.88 10.67
CA ARG A 270 18.69 -11.36 10.71
C ARG A 270 19.66 -10.47 9.90
N ASP A 271 19.64 -9.17 10.18
CA ASP A 271 20.53 -8.18 9.54
C ASP A 271 20.37 -8.05 8.02
N THR A 272 19.24 -8.50 7.49
CA THR A 272 18.87 -8.37 6.08
C THR A 272 17.58 -7.57 5.94
N TRP A 273 17.64 -6.51 5.16
CA TRP A 273 16.47 -5.73 4.75
C TRP A 273 15.77 -6.42 3.59
N ASP A 274 14.45 -6.57 3.72
CA ASP A 274 13.57 -7.00 2.65
C ASP A 274 12.47 -5.96 2.40
N LEU A 275 11.84 -6.03 1.24
CA LEU A 275 10.79 -5.10 0.83
C LEU A 275 9.54 -5.89 0.44
N PHE A 276 8.78 -6.32 1.44
CA PHE A 276 7.55 -7.09 1.21
C PHE A 276 6.38 -6.19 0.86
N ASP A 277 6.27 -5.04 1.55
CA ASP A 277 5.17 -4.10 1.41
C ASP A 277 5.33 -3.25 0.16
N GLN A 278 4.42 -3.37 -0.79
CA GLN A 278 4.55 -2.73 -2.11
C GLN A 278 3.21 -2.13 -2.57
N ILE A 279 3.28 -1.13 -3.45
CA ILE A 279 2.13 -0.63 -4.22
C ILE A 279 2.54 -0.59 -5.70
N MET A 280 1.99 -1.51 -6.48
CA MET A 280 2.23 -1.64 -7.92
C MET A 280 1.04 -1.06 -8.67
N VAL A 281 1.29 -0.44 -9.83
CA VAL A 281 0.27 0.30 -10.58
C VAL A 281 0.17 -0.17 -12.01
N SER A 282 -1.02 -0.15 -12.61
CA SER A 282 -1.19 -0.44 -14.03
C SER A 282 -0.46 0.58 -14.91
N LYS A 283 -0.20 0.21 -16.17
CA LYS A 283 0.40 1.11 -17.17
C LYS A 283 -0.35 2.44 -17.32
N SER A 284 -1.67 2.44 -17.17
CA SER A 284 -2.53 3.63 -17.29
C SER A 284 -2.27 4.70 -16.23
N LEU A 285 -1.62 4.34 -15.12
CA LEU A 285 -1.22 5.26 -14.06
C LEU A 285 0.18 5.85 -14.26
N ILE A 286 0.87 5.56 -15.37
CA ILE A 286 2.24 6.06 -15.63
C ILE A 286 2.40 6.69 -17.02
N THR A 287 1.32 7.15 -17.65
CA THR A 287 1.31 7.71 -19.01
C THR A 287 1.72 9.18 -19.06
N LYS A 288 1.67 9.90 -17.92
CA LYS A 288 1.86 11.36 -17.79
C LYS A 288 0.74 12.20 -18.40
N ASP A 289 -0.43 11.61 -18.63
CA ASP A 289 -1.65 12.37 -18.91
C ASP A 289 -2.31 12.78 -17.59
N TYR A 290 -2.13 14.04 -17.20
CA TYR A 290 -2.58 14.59 -15.93
C TYR A 290 -4.01 15.15 -15.96
N SER A 291 -4.78 14.93 -17.03
CA SER A 291 -6.23 15.16 -17.03
C SER A 291 -6.96 14.30 -15.98
N SER A 292 -6.28 13.26 -15.52
CA SER A 292 -6.72 12.30 -14.51
C SER A 292 -5.50 11.88 -13.67
N TYR A 293 -5.68 11.23 -12.53
CA TYR A 293 -4.60 10.85 -11.63
C TYR A 293 -3.54 9.98 -12.29
N GLN A 294 -2.29 10.40 -12.13
CA GLN A 294 -1.07 9.68 -12.52
C GLN A 294 -0.17 9.50 -11.31
N MET A 295 0.54 8.37 -11.27
CA MET A 295 1.54 8.10 -10.25
C MET A 295 2.74 9.05 -10.41
N TYR A 296 2.97 9.86 -9.38
CA TYR A 296 4.07 10.81 -9.29
C TYR A 296 5.31 10.21 -8.64
N LYS A 297 5.16 9.72 -7.40
CA LYS A 297 6.27 9.26 -6.55
C LYS A 297 5.85 8.08 -5.68
N ALA A 298 6.78 7.19 -5.36
CA ALA A 298 6.64 6.17 -4.33
C ALA A 298 7.59 6.45 -3.16
N GLY A 299 7.23 6.02 -1.96
CA GLY A 299 8.04 6.14 -0.77
C GLY A 299 7.76 5.05 0.27
N ILE A 300 8.71 4.87 1.17
CA ILE A 300 8.58 4.11 2.41
C ILE A 300 8.58 5.16 3.53
N TYR A 301 7.59 5.11 4.42
CA TYR A 301 7.47 6.04 5.54
C TYR A 301 8.21 5.49 6.76
N ASN A 302 9.49 5.86 6.90
CA ASN A 302 10.39 5.37 7.93
C ASN A 302 10.83 6.50 8.89
N ALA A 303 9.88 7.30 9.40
CA ALA A 303 10.19 8.37 10.34
C ALA A 303 10.93 7.86 11.59
N ASN A 304 11.80 8.68 12.20
CA ASN A 304 12.64 8.23 13.33
C ASN A 304 11.86 7.59 14.48
N PHE A 305 10.64 8.06 14.78
CA PHE A 305 9.82 7.47 15.85
C PHE A 305 9.23 6.09 15.51
N LEU A 306 9.27 5.70 14.23
CA LEU A 306 8.92 4.35 13.76
C LEU A 306 10.12 3.41 13.80
N GLN A 307 11.31 3.90 14.14
CA GLN A 307 12.52 3.10 14.18
C GLN A 307 12.88 2.77 15.61
N THR A 308 13.39 1.55 15.82
CA THR A 308 14.07 1.19 17.07
C THR A 308 15.29 2.11 17.21
N SER A 309 15.36 2.88 18.30
CA SER A 309 16.35 3.95 18.46
C SER A 309 17.74 3.46 18.84
N GLU A 310 17.82 2.32 19.54
CA GLU A 310 19.03 1.84 20.22
C GLU A 310 19.16 0.31 20.18
N GLY A 311 20.32 -0.21 20.63
CA GLY A 311 20.58 -1.64 20.72
C GLY A 311 20.82 -2.33 19.38
N LYS A 312 20.76 -3.67 19.40
CA LYS A 312 21.07 -4.53 18.24
C LYS A 312 20.16 -4.26 17.04
N TYR A 313 18.92 -3.88 17.28
CA TYR A 313 17.92 -3.64 16.23
C TYR A 313 17.81 -2.17 15.83
N LYS A 314 18.80 -1.32 16.17
CA LYS A 314 18.76 0.10 15.83
C LYS A 314 18.50 0.33 14.34
N GLY A 315 17.51 1.16 14.04
CA GLY A 315 17.05 1.48 12.68
C GLY A 315 15.98 0.54 12.11
N TYR A 316 15.71 -0.60 12.74
CA TYR A 316 14.65 -1.52 12.34
C TYR A 316 13.27 -0.91 12.66
N PRO A 317 12.17 -1.35 12.01
CA PRO A 317 10.84 -0.98 12.44
C PRO A 317 10.65 -1.23 13.95
N PHE A 318 10.07 -0.25 14.64
CA PHE A 318 9.77 -0.34 16.05
C PHE A 318 8.51 -1.18 16.22
N ARG A 319 8.70 -2.50 16.26
CA ARG A 319 7.65 -3.51 16.42
C ARG A 319 6.86 -3.32 17.69
N SER A 320 5.58 -3.62 17.64
CA SER A 320 4.60 -3.58 18.72
C SER A 320 4.89 -4.65 19.76
N PHE A 321 5.23 -5.86 19.31
CA PHE A 321 5.35 -7.02 20.19
C PHE A 321 6.75 -7.63 20.13
N ALA A 322 7.30 -7.97 21.29
CA ALA A 322 8.55 -8.71 21.43
C ALA A 322 8.59 -9.41 22.78
N ASP A 323 9.23 -10.58 22.84
CA ASP A 323 9.48 -11.34 24.08
C ASP A 323 8.22 -11.55 24.95
N GLY A 324 7.07 -11.80 24.30
CA GLY A 324 5.78 -12.04 24.97
C GLY A 324 5.09 -10.78 25.52
N GLY A 325 5.56 -9.58 25.17
CA GLY A 325 4.98 -8.32 25.66
C GLY A 325 4.87 -7.22 24.61
N PHE A 326 4.19 -6.14 25.00
CA PHE A 326 4.08 -4.92 24.20
C PHE A 326 5.27 -3.99 24.47
N THR A 327 5.98 -3.60 23.42
CA THR A 327 7.20 -2.79 23.50
C THR A 327 6.92 -1.28 23.55
N GLY A 328 5.69 -0.86 23.21
CA GLY A 328 5.37 0.54 22.91
C GLY A 328 5.57 0.94 21.44
N GLY A 329 5.93 -0.01 20.57
CA GLY A 329 6.07 0.20 19.13
C GLY A 329 4.75 0.24 18.36
N TYR A 330 4.86 0.19 17.04
CA TYR A 330 3.78 0.44 16.09
C TYR A 330 3.51 -0.73 15.14
N SER A 331 4.58 -1.26 14.51
CA SER A 331 4.55 -2.37 13.57
C SER A 331 5.99 -2.84 13.33
N ASP A 332 6.18 -4.13 13.06
CA ASP A 332 7.44 -4.67 12.56
C ASP A 332 7.66 -4.40 11.05
N HIS A 333 6.75 -3.64 10.43
CA HIS A 333 6.85 -3.13 9.07
C HIS A 333 6.88 -1.57 9.02
N PHE A 334 7.54 -1.01 8.01
CA PHE A 334 7.33 0.39 7.63
C PHE A 334 6.18 0.53 6.62
N PRO A 335 5.28 1.51 6.78
CA PRO A 335 4.26 1.80 5.78
C PRO A 335 4.87 2.20 4.43
N VAL A 336 4.18 1.85 3.35
CA VAL A 336 4.52 2.29 2.00
C VAL A 336 3.44 3.17 1.42
N TYR A 337 3.82 4.07 0.52
CA TYR A 337 2.86 4.97 -0.12
C TYR A 337 3.28 5.37 -1.52
N ILE A 338 2.29 5.82 -2.29
CA ILE A 338 2.47 6.55 -3.54
C ILE A 338 1.73 7.87 -3.48
N HIS A 339 2.27 8.87 -4.16
CA HIS A 339 1.58 10.09 -4.51
C HIS A 339 1.03 9.99 -5.91
N LEU A 340 -0.22 10.38 -6.06
CA LEU A 340 -0.90 10.60 -7.31
C LEU A 340 -1.06 12.10 -7.54
N ILE A 341 -0.93 12.53 -8.78
CA ILE A 341 -1.19 13.93 -9.18
C ILE A 341 -2.13 13.98 -10.37
N LYS A 342 -2.99 15.01 -10.39
CA LYS A 342 -3.75 15.44 -11.57
C LYS A 342 -3.76 16.96 -11.62
N GLU A 343 -3.87 17.53 -12.82
CA GLU A 343 -3.98 18.98 -13.00
C GLU A 343 -5.22 19.48 -12.23
N ALA A 344 -5.04 20.55 -11.45
CA ALA A 344 -6.15 21.24 -10.83
C ALA A 344 -6.92 22.00 -11.92
N ASN A 345 -8.25 21.88 -11.91
CA ASN A 345 -9.13 22.65 -12.78
C ASN A 345 -9.10 24.13 -12.43
#